data_AF-A0A351YAD3-F1
#
_entry.id   AF-A0A351YAD3-F1
#
_cell.length_a   1.000
_cell.length_b   1.000
_cell.length_c   1.000
_cell.angle_alpha   90.00
_cell.angle_beta   90.00
_cell.angle_gamma   90.00
#
_symmetry.space_group_name_H-M   'P 1'
#
loop_
_entity.id
_entity.type
_entity.pdbx_description
1 polymer ?
#
loop_
_entity_poly.entity_id
_entity_poly.type
_entity_poly.pdbx_seq_one_letter_code
_entity_poly.pdbx_strand_id
1 'polypeptide(L)'
;MTSSLEKANKKGALKRFFHVEWGPFWILIKMLLANALSFDWKGNKKKVIIKAVTGVLGFAAVIAISYLFFYLCVQFSIFSLLSAVPMSVPSIIVNVLLIFSFLGSLGRVTDDLYFANDNKVLLTLPTNGNTLFLSRLAVCFLNTYLKALKLEVPFLIGYFVASGYPLYMCFAIFPIWAIIDMVLLLLASLLSVPNYYLKRFLKTHPLANALTISVFITLLLSLCGFLIGIIPDKIDIFSNWGPYFAIIQSGLTFYTKELSFFFETSKVYLGGFT
;
A
#
# COMPACT_ATOMS: atom_id res chain seq x y z
N MET A 1 4.79 38.25 -22.79
CA MET A 1 4.35 38.87 -21.51
C MET A 1 3.02 38.32 -20.99
N THR A 2 2.21 37.62 -21.78
CA THR A 2 0.92 37.02 -21.35
C THR A 2 1.06 35.76 -20.49
N SER A 3 2.13 34.97 -20.65
CA SER A 3 2.30 33.70 -19.91
C SER A 3 2.72 33.85 -18.43
N SER A 4 3.33 34.98 -18.05
CA SER A 4 3.73 35.25 -16.66
C SER A 4 2.55 35.72 -15.80
N LEU A 5 1.65 36.53 -16.38
CA LEU A 5 0.42 37.00 -15.72
C LEU A 5 -0.57 35.86 -15.51
N GLU A 6 -0.74 34.97 -16.49
CA GLU A 6 -1.65 33.82 -16.35
C GLU A 6 -1.16 32.81 -15.30
N LYS A 7 0.16 32.58 -15.22
CA LYS A 7 0.77 31.76 -14.15
C LYS A 7 0.63 32.40 -12.77
N ALA A 8 0.75 33.73 -12.66
CA ALA A 8 0.56 34.45 -11.41
C ALA A 8 -0.89 34.39 -10.93
N ASN A 9 -1.85 34.49 -11.85
CA ASN A 9 -3.29 34.43 -11.53
C ASN A 9 -3.72 33.02 -11.09
N LYS A 10 -3.23 31.96 -11.76
CA LYS A 10 -3.45 30.56 -11.34
C LYS A 10 -2.83 30.26 -9.96
N LYS A 11 -1.62 30.77 -9.67
CA LYS A 11 -0.99 30.64 -8.35
C LYS A 11 -1.77 31.37 -7.26
N GLY A 12 -2.34 32.55 -7.56
CA GLY A 12 -3.20 33.30 -6.66
C GLY A 12 -4.52 32.59 -6.36
N ALA A 13 -5.14 31.97 -7.37
CA ALA A 13 -6.38 31.19 -7.21
C ALA A 13 -6.17 29.93 -6.35
N LEU A 14 -5.11 29.16 -6.61
CA LEU A 14 -4.73 27.98 -5.80
C LEU A 14 -4.43 28.35 -4.34
N LYS A 15 -3.76 29.49 -4.11
CA LYS A 15 -3.47 30.00 -2.75
C LYS A 15 -4.76 30.34 -2.00
N ARG A 16 -5.75 30.93 -2.67
CA ARG A 16 -7.06 31.26 -2.06
C ARG A 16 -7.91 30.03 -1.81
N PHE A 17 -7.89 29.05 -2.70
CA PHE A 17 -8.72 27.85 -2.56
C PHE A 17 -8.25 26.92 -1.43
N PHE A 18 -6.94 26.67 -1.35
CA PHE A 18 -6.38 25.76 -0.33
C PHE A 18 -5.92 26.47 0.95
N HIS A 19 -5.84 27.80 0.96
CA HIS A 19 -5.21 28.58 2.04
C HIS A 19 -3.78 28.10 2.36
N VAL A 20 -3.06 27.60 1.36
CA VAL A 20 -1.71 27.00 1.48
C VAL A 20 -0.65 27.97 0.97
N GLU A 21 0.40 28.12 1.76
CA GLU A 21 1.59 28.86 1.37
C GLU A 21 2.60 27.93 0.70
N TRP A 22 2.60 27.94 -0.64
CA TRP A 22 3.40 27.02 -1.43
C TRP A 22 4.92 27.14 -1.22
N GLY A 23 5.45 28.31 -0.85
CA GLY A 23 6.87 28.48 -0.54
C GLY A 23 7.28 27.67 0.69
N PRO A 24 6.71 27.98 1.87
CA PRO A 24 6.91 27.19 3.09
C PRO A 24 6.56 25.71 2.93
N PHE A 25 5.52 25.38 2.16
CA PHE A 25 5.13 23.99 1.88
C PHE A 25 6.29 23.12 1.37
N TRP A 26 7.00 23.57 0.33
CA TRP A 26 8.12 22.81 -0.24
C TRP A 26 9.32 22.71 0.71
N ILE A 27 9.55 23.73 1.55
CA ILE A 27 10.60 23.72 2.56
C ILE A 27 10.28 22.69 3.65
N LEU A 28 9.03 22.70 4.14
CA LEU A 28 8.54 21.74 5.12
C LEU A 28 8.63 20.30 4.60
N ILE A 29 8.20 20.05 3.35
CA ILE A 29 8.37 18.73 2.73
C ILE A 29 9.83 18.30 2.74
N LYS A 30 10.76 19.15 2.29
CA LYS A 30 12.18 18.79 2.26
C LYS A 30 12.72 18.47 3.65
N MET A 31 12.35 19.26 4.65
CA MET A 31 12.78 19.06 6.04
C MET A 31 12.21 17.76 6.62
N LEU A 32 10.91 17.54 6.47
CA LEU A 32 10.22 16.34 6.95
C LEU A 32 10.72 15.09 6.21
N LEU A 33 10.98 15.19 4.90
CA LEU A 33 11.51 14.08 4.10
C LEU A 33 12.95 13.74 4.48
N ALA A 34 13.79 14.74 4.71
CA ALA A 34 15.17 14.54 5.17
C ALA A 34 15.19 13.79 6.51
N ASN A 35 14.29 14.18 7.43
CA ASN A 35 14.11 13.50 8.71
C ASN A 35 13.59 12.06 8.52
N ALA A 36 12.54 11.86 7.71
CA ALA A 36 11.89 10.56 7.51
C ALA A 36 12.76 9.54 6.76
N LEU A 37 13.55 9.98 5.78
CA LEU A 37 14.36 9.08 4.94
C LEU A 37 15.82 8.95 5.40
N SER A 38 16.25 9.70 6.42
CA SER A 38 17.63 9.73 6.94
C SER A 38 18.69 9.94 5.85
N PHE A 39 18.35 10.64 4.77
CA PHE A 39 19.27 10.90 3.67
C PHE A 39 20.19 12.07 4.06
N ASP A 40 21.22 11.78 4.83
CA ASP A 40 22.34 12.71 4.99
C ASP A 40 23.23 12.66 3.73
N TRP A 41 22.85 13.45 2.72
CA TRP A 41 23.54 13.51 1.43
C TRP A 41 24.99 14.00 1.58
N LYS A 42 25.31 14.73 2.65
CA LYS A 42 26.63 15.32 2.85
C LYS A 42 27.62 14.40 3.58
N GLY A 43 27.14 13.42 4.36
CA GLY A 43 28.02 12.55 5.16
C GLY A 43 28.41 11.22 4.52
N ASN A 44 27.54 10.56 3.73
CA ASN A 44 27.75 9.12 3.47
C ASN A 44 27.24 8.61 2.09
N LYS A 45 27.79 9.15 1.00
CA LYS A 45 27.43 8.79 -0.39
C LYS A 45 27.43 7.27 -0.66
N LYS A 46 28.39 6.52 -0.09
CA LYS A 46 28.46 5.05 -0.21
C LYS A 46 27.23 4.35 0.35
N LYS A 47 26.74 4.78 1.53
CA LYS A 47 25.55 4.21 2.18
C LYS A 47 24.27 4.47 1.39
N VAL A 48 24.18 5.65 0.76
CA VAL A 48 23.06 6.02 -0.12
C VAL A 48 23.03 5.13 -1.36
N ILE A 49 24.19 4.94 -2.02
CA ILE A 49 24.30 4.08 -3.21
C ILE A 49 23.96 2.64 -2.86
N ILE A 50 24.50 2.08 -1.78
CA ILE A 50 24.18 0.72 -1.34
C ILE A 50 22.68 0.57 -1.09
N LYS A 51 22.05 1.51 -0.37
CA LYS A 51 20.60 1.48 -0.11
C LYS A 51 19.77 1.53 -1.40
N ALA A 52 20.19 2.33 -2.37
CA ALA A 52 19.54 2.40 -3.68
C ALA A 52 19.70 1.09 -4.46
N VAL A 53 20.92 0.56 -4.55
CA VAL A 53 21.23 -0.70 -5.25
C VAL A 53 20.51 -1.88 -4.60
N THR A 54 20.52 -2.01 -3.27
CA THR A 54 19.76 -3.03 -2.55
C THR A 54 18.25 -2.86 -2.76
N GLY A 55 17.75 -1.62 -2.89
CA GLY A 55 16.36 -1.36 -3.24
C GLY A 55 15.98 -1.88 -4.63
N VAL A 56 16.82 -1.63 -5.63
CA VAL A 56 16.62 -2.11 -7.01
C VAL A 56 16.76 -3.64 -7.09
N LEU A 57 17.76 -4.22 -6.42
CA LEU A 57 17.91 -5.68 -6.31
C LEU A 57 16.70 -6.33 -5.64
N GLY A 58 16.21 -5.74 -4.54
CA GLY A 58 15.01 -6.21 -3.85
C GLY A 58 13.77 -6.14 -4.75
N PHE A 59 13.61 -5.05 -5.50
CA PHE A 59 12.54 -4.90 -6.49
C PHE A 59 12.57 -6.01 -7.56
N ALA A 60 13.74 -6.23 -8.17
CA ALA A 60 13.93 -7.26 -9.18
C ALA A 60 13.72 -8.68 -8.61
N ALA A 61 14.18 -8.93 -7.38
CA ALA A 61 13.98 -10.21 -6.70
C ALA A 61 12.50 -10.51 -6.46
N VAL A 62 11.70 -9.52 -6.03
CA VAL A 62 10.26 -9.70 -5.83
C VAL A 62 9.55 -9.98 -7.16
N ILE A 63 9.93 -9.31 -8.26
CA ILE A 63 9.43 -9.63 -9.60
C ILE A 63 9.75 -11.08 -9.97
N ALA A 64 11.00 -11.51 -9.80
CA ALA A 64 11.44 -12.86 -10.16
C ALA A 64 10.70 -13.94 -9.35
N ILE A 65 10.55 -13.73 -8.04
CA ILE A 65 9.82 -14.65 -7.16
C ILE A 65 8.34 -14.69 -7.53
N SER A 66 7.72 -13.54 -7.80
CA SER A 66 6.32 -13.46 -8.22
C SER A 66 6.10 -14.13 -9.58
N TYR A 67 6.98 -13.87 -10.55
CA TYR A 67 6.95 -14.54 -11.85
C TYR A 67 7.07 -16.06 -11.70
N LEU A 68 8.04 -16.54 -10.90
CA LEU A 68 8.22 -17.97 -10.63
C LEU A 68 6.96 -18.57 -10.00
N PHE A 69 6.36 -17.89 -9.03
CA PHE A 69 5.11 -18.33 -8.39
C PHE A 69 4.00 -18.52 -9.43
N PHE A 70 3.70 -17.49 -10.23
CA PHE A 70 2.65 -17.58 -11.24
C PHE A 70 2.97 -18.57 -12.36
N TYR A 71 4.23 -18.66 -12.79
CA TYR A 71 4.67 -19.63 -13.79
C TYR A 71 4.45 -21.08 -13.32
N LEU A 72 4.82 -21.40 -12.07
CA LEU A 72 4.55 -22.72 -11.49
C LEU A 72 3.05 -22.99 -11.37
N CYS A 73 2.24 -21.98 -11.01
CA CYS A 73 0.79 -22.13 -10.96
C CYS A 73 0.16 -22.46 -12.32
N VAL A 74 0.68 -21.90 -13.42
CA VAL A 74 0.27 -22.25 -14.78
C VAL A 74 0.73 -23.66 -15.14
N GLN A 75 1.99 -24.00 -14.87
CA GLN A 75 2.56 -25.29 -15.25
C GLN A 75 1.87 -26.49 -14.58
N PHE A 76 1.42 -26.32 -13.33
CA PHE A 76 0.70 -27.35 -12.59
C PHE A 76 -0.83 -27.22 -12.67
N SER A 77 -1.35 -26.28 -13.48
CA SER A 77 -2.79 -26.02 -13.63
C SER A 77 -3.53 -25.88 -12.29
N ILE A 78 -2.92 -25.18 -11.32
CA ILE A 78 -3.39 -25.12 -9.93
C ILE A 78 -4.75 -24.43 -9.83
N PHE A 79 -4.87 -23.28 -10.50
CA PHE A 79 -6.04 -22.39 -10.39
C PHE A 79 -6.94 -22.40 -11.61
N SER A 80 -6.47 -22.94 -12.74
CA SER A 80 -7.23 -23.03 -13.97
C SER A 80 -6.65 -24.12 -14.86
N LEU A 81 -7.51 -24.73 -15.67
CA LEU A 81 -7.10 -25.63 -16.74
C LEU A 81 -6.69 -24.86 -18.01
N LEU A 82 -6.96 -23.55 -18.05
CA LEU A 82 -6.50 -22.65 -19.11
C LEU A 82 -5.05 -22.25 -18.88
N SER A 83 -4.36 -21.89 -19.95
CA SER A 83 -2.94 -21.48 -19.97
C SER A 83 -2.63 -20.15 -19.25
N ALA A 84 -3.53 -19.66 -18.40
CA ALA A 84 -3.40 -18.42 -17.65
C ALA A 84 -4.01 -18.54 -16.26
N VAL A 85 -3.39 -17.86 -15.29
CA VAL A 85 -3.91 -17.77 -13.93
C VAL A 85 -5.14 -16.83 -13.93
N PRO A 86 -6.29 -17.24 -13.37
CA PRO A 86 -7.46 -16.37 -13.28
C PRO A 86 -7.15 -15.10 -12.49
N MET A 87 -7.68 -13.96 -12.94
CA MET A 87 -7.51 -12.65 -12.27
C MET A 87 -7.97 -12.64 -10.81
N SER A 88 -8.84 -13.56 -10.40
CA SER A 88 -9.29 -13.71 -9.01
C SER A 88 -8.14 -14.02 -8.04
N VAL A 89 -7.11 -14.74 -8.46
CA VAL A 89 -5.97 -15.11 -7.61
C VAL A 89 -5.10 -13.90 -7.23
N PRO A 90 -4.51 -13.15 -8.19
CA PRO A 90 -3.75 -11.95 -7.85
C PRO A 90 -4.62 -10.88 -7.19
N SER A 91 -5.92 -10.82 -7.54
CA SER A 91 -6.89 -9.94 -6.89
C SER A 91 -7.03 -10.18 -5.39
N ILE A 92 -7.20 -11.43 -4.95
CA ILE A 92 -7.29 -11.77 -3.52
C ILE A 92 -6.00 -11.34 -2.80
N ILE A 93 -4.84 -11.71 -3.34
CA ILE A 93 -3.54 -11.44 -2.71
C ILE A 93 -3.32 -9.93 -2.57
N VAL A 94 -3.56 -9.17 -3.64
CA VAL A 94 -3.34 -7.72 -3.64
C VAL A 94 -4.33 -7.01 -2.73
N ASN A 95 -5.60 -7.42 -2.69
CA ASN A 95 -6.57 -6.83 -1.76
C ASN A 95 -6.18 -7.07 -0.30
N VAL A 96 -5.67 -8.26 0.04
CA VAL A 96 -5.15 -8.53 1.39
C VAL A 96 -3.95 -7.61 1.70
N LEU A 97 -2.99 -7.49 0.79
CA LEU A 97 -1.86 -6.58 0.94
C LEU A 97 -2.32 -5.13 1.13
N LEU A 98 -3.28 -4.69 0.34
CA LEU A 98 -3.83 -3.33 0.36
C LEU A 98 -4.54 -3.01 1.69
N ILE A 99 -5.28 -3.97 2.26
CA ILE A 99 -5.87 -3.82 3.60
C ILE A 99 -4.79 -3.63 4.67
N PHE A 100 -3.73 -4.46 4.66
CA PHE A 100 -2.63 -4.31 5.61
C PHE A 100 -1.85 -3.01 5.40
N SER A 101 -1.63 -2.61 4.15
CA SER A 101 -1.00 -1.34 3.79
C SER A 101 -1.83 -0.14 4.22
N PHE A 102 -3.16 -0.21 4.12
CA PHE A 102 -4.08 0.80 4.62
C PHE A 102 -4.01 0.94 6.15
N LEU A 103 -4.11 -0.18 6.89
CA LEU A 103 -4.02 -0.17 8.36
C LEU A 103 -2.66 0.40 8.83
N GLY A 104 -1.58 -0.01 8.18
CA GLY A 104 -0.25 0.54 8.45
C GLY A 104 -0.13 2.03 8.14
N SER A 105 -0.77 2.50 7.06
CA SER A 105 -0.80 3.92 6.68
C SER A 105 -1.65 4.74 7.63
N LEU A 106 -2.81 4.25 8.06
CA LEU A 106 -3.67 4.90 9.06
C LEU A 106 -2.93 5.11 10.38
N GLY A 107 -2.24 4.07 10.88
CA GLY A 107 -1.43 4.18 12.09
C GLY A 107 -0.33 5.23 11.97
N ARG A 108 0.40 5.22 10.84
CA ARG A 108 1.46 6.20 10.56
C ARG A 108 0.93 7.62 10.42
N VAL A 109 -0.15 7.83 9.69
CA VAL A 109 -0.76 9.15 9.50
C VAL A 109 -1.21 9.72 10.85
N THR A 110 -1.84 8.92 11.71
CA THR A 110 -2.20 9.35 13.07
C THR A 110 -0.97 9.70 13.91
N ASP A 111 0.11 8.92 13.83
CA ASP A 111 1.33 9.22 14.59
C ASP A 111 2.02 10.48 14.09
N ASP A 112 2.20 10.61 12.77
CA ASP A 112 2.88 11.74 12.15
C ASP A 112 2.09 13.04 12.33
N LEU A 113 0.76 13.00 12.30
CA LEU A 113 -0.07 14.19 12.47
C LEU A 113 -0.23 14.62 13.93
N TYR A 114 -0.46 13.68 14.86
CA TYR A 114 -0.89 14.04 16.22
C TYR A 114 0.14 13.75 17.31
N PHE A 115 0.98 12.73 17.16
CA PHE A 115 1.90 12.26 18.21
C PHE A 115 3.38 12.54 17.93
N ALA A 116 3.72 13.09 16.77
CA ALA A 116 5.09 13.35 16.40
C ALA A 116 5.73 14.42 17.32
N ASN A 117 6.93 14.12 17.85
CA ASN A 117 7.60 15.00 18.81
C ASN A 117 7.99 16.37 18.21
N ASP A 118 8.27 16.40 16.91
CA ASP A 118 8.60 17.59 16.14
C ASP A 118 7.39 18.51 15.92
N ASN A 119 6.15 18.07 16.19
CA ASN A 119 4.96 18.94 16.15
C ASN A 119 5.14 20.17 17.05
N LYS A 120 5.78 20.03 18.21
CA LYS A 120 6.03 21.16 19.12
C LYS A 120 6.88 22.26 18.47
N VAL A 121 7.83 21.88 17.62
CA VAL A 121 8.72 22.82 16.90
C VAL A 121 8.06 23.33 15.63
N LEU A 122 7.32 22.48 14.92
CA LEU A 122 6.64 22.87 13.68
C LEU A 122 5.51 23.87 13.91
N LEU A 123 4.85 23.81 15.07
CA LEU A 123 3.80 24.75 15.45
C LEU A 123 4.34 26.15 15.80
N THR A 124 5.65 26.30 16.06
CA THR A 124 6.26 27.61 16.31
C THR A 124 6.76 28.29 15.03
N LEU A 125 6.77 27.58 13.90
CA LEU A 125 7.15 28.16 12.62
C LEU A 125 6.05 29.13 12.13
N PRO A 126 6.42 30.26 11.49
CA PRO A 126 5.47 31.22 10.94
C PRO A 126 4.83 30.69 9.66
N THR A 127 4.06 29.61 9.77
CA THR A 127 3.39 28.91 8.67
C THR A 127 1.96 28.57 9.04
N ASN A 128 1.05 28.61 8.06
CA ASN A 128 -0.35 28.26 8.30
C ASN A 128 -0.51 26.77 8.65
N GLY A 129 -1.40 26.43 9.58
CA GLY A 129 -1.70 25.05 9.99
C GLY A 129 -2.09 24.14 8.82
N ASN A 130 -2.84 24.67 7.83
CA ASN A 130 -3.17 23.92 6.60
C ASN A 130 -1.93 23.55 5.78
N THR A 131 -0.93 24.44 5.74
CA THR A 131 0.33 24.20 5.03
C THR A 131 1.13 23.10 5.73
N LEU A 132 1.17 23.12 7.07
CA LEU A 132 1.79 22.09 7.88
C LEU A 132 1.11 20.72 7.67
N PHE A 133 -0.21 20.68 7.79
CA PHE A 133 -1.00 19.46 7.60
C PHE A 133 -0.78 18.83 6.22
N LEU A 134 -0.88 19.63 5.15
CA LEU A 134 -0.68 19.14 3.79
C LEU A 134 0.76 18.67 3.55
N SER A 135 1.76 19.36 4.11
CA SER A 135 3.16 18.97 3.99
C SER A 135 3.45 17.61 4.62
N ARG A 136 2.84 17.31 5.78
CA ARG A 136 2.93 15.99 6.42
C ARG A 136 2.24 14.92 5.61
N LEU A 137 1.02 15.17 5.11
CA LEU A 137 0.33 14.24 4.24
C LEU A 137 1.15 13.93 2.98
N ALA A 138 1.78 14.92 2.36
CA ALA A 138 2.63 14.69 1.19
C ALA A 138 3.84 13.78 1.50
N VAL A 139 4.43 13.89 2.69
CA VAL A 139 5.53 13.00 3.13
C VAL A 139 5.01 11.60 3.45
N CYS A 140 3.85 11.49 4.08
CA CYS A 140 3.17 10.21 4.29
C CYS A 140 2.86 9.52 2.95
N PHE A 141 2.36 10.25 1.96
CA PHE A 141 2.13 9.76 0.61
C PHE A 141 3.39 9.16 0.01
N LEU A 142 4.49 9.91 -0.01
CA LEU A 142 5.74 9.41 -0.60
C LEU A 142 6.25 8.17 0.13
N ASN A 143 6.13 8.13 1.45
CA ASN A 143 6.53 6.97 2.24
C ASN A 143 5.66 5.73 2.01
N THR A 144 4.34 5.90 1.83
CA THR A 144 3.43 4.79 1.49
C THR A 144 3.70 4.32 0.06
N TYR A 145 3.84 5.22 -0.89
CA TYR A 145 4.17 4.89 -2.28
C TYR A 145 5.52 4.17 -2.41
N LEU A 146 6.56 4.63 -1.70
CA LEU A 146 7.86 3.95 -1.66
C LEU A 146 7.81 2.56 -1.01
N LYS A 147 6.81 2.27 -0.16
CA LYS A 147 6.58 0.91 0.38
C LYS A 147 5.86 0.04 -0.65
N ALA A 148 4.81 0.56 -1.27
CA ALA A 148 4.10 -0.10 -2.36
C ALA A 148 5.05 -0.52 -3.49
N LEU A 149 5.97 0.38 -3.87
CA LEU A 149 7.00 0.09 -4.87
C LEU A 149 7.93 -1.06 -4.49
N LYS A 150 8.07 -1.45 -3.21
CA LYS A 150 8.95 -2.55 -2.81
C LYS A 150 8.29 -3.92 -2.91
N LEU A 151 6.96 -3.99 -2.84
CA LEU A 151 6.24 -5.26 -2.70
C LEU A 151 5.06 -5.37 -3.66
N GLU A 152 4.09 -4.46 -3.58
CA GLU A 152 2.81 -4.56 -4.30
C GLU A 152 2.98 -4.38 -5.81
N VAL A 153 3.70 -3.33 -6.22
CA VAL A 153 3.99 -3.05 -7.63
C VAL A 153 4.85 -4.14 -8.29
N PRO A 154 5.99 -4.57 -7.72
CA PRO A 154 6.79 -5.64 -8.33
C PRO A 154 6.06 -6.99 -8.35
N PHE A 155 5.20 -7.27 -7.37
CA PHE A 155 4.32 -8.45 -7.40
C PHE A 155 3.37 -8.42 -8.61
N LEU A 156 2.72 -7.28 -8.88
CA LEU A 156 1.84 -7.14 -10.05
C LEU A 156 2.60 -7.22 -11.37
N ILE A 157 3.81 -6.67 -11.45
CA ILE A 157 4.67 -6.81 -12.63
C ILE A 157 5.00 -8.29 -12.87
N GLY A 158 5.33 -9.06 -11.83
CA GLY A 158 5.56 -10.50 -11.94
C GLY A 158 4.35 -11.25 -12.52
N TYR A 159 3.14 -10.90 -12.08
CA TYR A 159 1.89 -11.43 -12.65
C TYR A 159 1.70 -11.07 -14.13
N PHE A 160 1.91 -9.80 -14.51
CA PHE A 160 1.73 -9.35 -15.90
C PHE A 160 2.67 -10.06 -16.86
N VAL A 161 3.94 -10.24 -16.45
CA VAL A 161 4.94 -10.95 -17.25
C VAL A 161 4.59 -12.43 -17.35
N ALA A 162 4.16 -13.07 -16.27
CA ALA A 162 3.79 -14.49 -16.28
C ALA A 162 2.53 -14.78 -17.13
N SER A 163 1.56 -13.86 -17.12
CA SER A 163 0.30 -13.99 -17.87
C SER A 163 0.37 -13.45 -19.31
N GLY A 164 1.52 -12.94 -19.75
CA GLY A 164 1.73 -12.48 -21.12
C GLY A 164 1.06 -11.15 -21.49
N TYR A 165 0.83 -10.27 -20.51
CA TYR A 165 0.26 -8.94 -20.78
C TYR A 165 1.22 -8.05 -21.58
N PRO A 166 0.70 -7.07 -22.35
CA PRO A 166 1.53 -6.13 -23.08
C PRO A 166 2.46 -5.31 -22.16
N LEU A 167 3.68 -5.03 -22.63
CA LEU A 167 4.70 -4.29 -21.86
C LEU A 167 4.23 -2.92 -21.35
N TYR A 168 3.30 -2.25 -22.04
CA TYR A 168 2.79 -0.96 -21.60
C TYR A 168 2.04 -1.05 -20.25
N MET A 169 1.44 -2.20 -19.91
CA MET A 169 0.77 -2.38 -18.61
C MET A 169 1.75 -2.34 -17.44
N CYS A 170 2.97 -2.85 -17.64
CA CYS A 170 4.04 -2.77 -16.64
C CYS A 170 4.47 -1.32 -16.34
N PHE A 171 4.29 -0.40 -17.28
CA PHE A 171 4.52 1.04 -17.04
C PHE A 171 3.28 1.77 -16.54
N ALA A 172 2.09 1.37 -16.99
CA ALA A 172 0.81 1.96 -16.57
C ALA A 172 0.51 1.71 -15.09
N ILE A 173 1.04 0.65 -14.49
CA ILE A 173 0.80 0.34 -13.07
C ILE A 173 1.35 1.41 -12.12
N PHE A 174 2.47 2.08 -12.46
CA PHE A 174 3.08 3.09 -11.59
C PHE A 174 2.16 4.29 -11.31
N PRO A 175 1.57 4.96 -12.32
CA PRO A 175 0.62 6.04 -12.07
C PRO A 175 -0.70 5.55 -11.49
N ILE A 176 -1.20 4.36 -11.87
CA ILE A 176 -2.42 3.78 -11.29
C ILE A 176 -2.23 3.57 -9.79
N TRP A 177 -1.10 3.00 -9.38
CA TRP A 177 -0.79 2.78 -7.97
C TRP A 177 -0.66 4.07 -7.18
N ALA A 178 -0.08 5.11 -7.79
CA ALA A 178 0.00 6.43 -7.18
C ALA A 178 -1.38 7.02 -6.88
N ILE A 179 -2.37 6.80 -7.76
CA ILE A 179 -3.76 7.21 -7.54
C ILE A 179 -4.39 6.41 -6.40
N ILE A 180 -4.19 5.08 -6.38
CA ILE A 180 -4.70 4.21 -5.31
C ILE A 180 -4.16 4.64 -3.96
N ASP A 181 -2.85 4.84 -3.83
CA ASP A 181 -2.21 5.29 -2.59
C ASP A 181 -2.70 6.67 -2.18
N MET A 182 -2.96 7.57 -3.13
CA MET A 182 -3.53 8.88 -2.83
C MET A 182 -4.94 8.77 -2.24
N VAL A 183 -5.80 7.92 -2.81
CA VAL A 183 -7.16 7.66 -2.31
C VAL A 183 -7.10 7.02 -0.91
N LEU A 184 -6.25 6.01 -0.71
CA LEU A 184 -6.07 5.35 0.57
C LEU A 184 -5.53 6.31 1.63
N LEU A 185 -4.61 7.19 1.27
CA LEU A 185 -4.08 8.20 2.19
C LEU A 185 -5.14 9.24 2.57
N LEU A 186 -5.97 9.68 1.62
CA LEU A 186 -7.07 10.60 1.91
C LEU A 186 -8.06 9.95 2.89
N LEU A 187 -8.44 8.69 2.64
CA LEU A 187 -9.28 7.92 3.54
C LEU A 187 -8.62 7.76 4.92
N ALA A 188 -7.33 7.43 4.96
CA ALA A 188 -6.56 7.31 6.19
C ALA A 188 -6.47 8.64 6.95
N SER A 189 -6.35 9.77 6.24
CA SER A 189 -6.34 11.10 6.86
C SER A 189 -7.67 11.43 7.51
N LEU A 190 -8.80 11.04 6.90
CA LEU A 190 -10.13 11.23 7.47
C LEU A 190 -10.34 10.33 8.70
N LEU A 191 -9.98 9.04 8.60
CA LEU A 191 -10.06 8.09 9.72
C LEU A 191 -8.99 8.33 10.79
N SER A 192 -7.99 9.17 10.54
CA SER A 192 -6.93 9.45 11.51
C SER A 192 -7.45 10.14 12.77
N VAL A 193 -8.55 10.92 12.66
CA VAL A 193 -9.20 11.61 13.77
C VAL A 193 -9.84 10.62 14.75
N PRO A 194 -10.76 9.72 14.36
CA PRO A 194 -11.28 8.71 15.29
C PRO A 194 -10.18 7.78 15.81
N ASN A 195 -9.21 7.42 14.96
CA ASN A 195 -8.06 6.61 15.38
C ASN A 195 -7.20 7.32 16.44
N TYR A 196 -7.06 8.65 16.37
CA TYR A 196 -6.37 9.43 17.40
C TYR A 196 -7.05 9.30 18.77
N TYR A 197 -8.38 9.43 18.83
CA TYR A 197 -9.12 9.26 20.09
C TYR A 197 -8.96 7.84 20.65
N LEU A 198 -9.11 6.82 19.81
CA LEU A 198 -8.91 5.43 20.19
C LEU A 198 -7.49 5.21 20.75
N LYS A 199 -6.46 5.66 20.01
CA LYS A 199 -5.07 5.49 20.41
C LYS A 199 -4.74 6.25 21.71
N ARG A 200 -5.31 7.44 21.90
CA ARG A 200 -5.16 8.22 23.14
C ARG A 200 -5.83 7.53 24.32
N PHE A 201 -7.02 6.95 24.12
CA PHE A 201 -7.72 6.18 25.15
C PHE A 201 -6.91 4.96 25.58
N LEU A 202 -6.41 4.17 24.61
CA LEU A 202 -5.58 2.99 24.88
C LEU A 202 -4.26 3.37 25.59
N LYS A 203 -3.62 4.48 25.24
CA LYS A 203 -2.41 4.95 25.95
C LYS A 203 -2.69 5.38 27.38
N THR A 204 -3.85 5.96 27.66
CA THR A 204 -4.24 6.43 28.99
C THR A 204 -4.63 5.26 29.91
N HIS A 205 -5.22 4.20 29.35
CA HIS A 205 -5.71 3.04 30.11
C HIS A 205 -4.92 1.77 29.77
N PRO A 206 -3.83 1.46 30.51
CA PRO A 206 -2.96 0.33 30.18
C PRO A 206 -3.66 -1.03 30.24
N LEU A 207 -4.64 -1.20 31.13
CA LEU A 207 -5.46 -2.42 31.20
C LEU A 207 -6.32 -2.61 29.95
N ALA A 208 -6.97 -1.54 29.47
CA ALA A 208 -7.75 -1.60 28.23
C ALA A 208 -6.84 -1.93 27.03
N ASN A 209 -5.66 -1.33 26.96
CA ASN A 209 -4.68 -1.65 25.92
C ASN A 209 -4.22 -3.11 25.95
N ALA A 210 -3.90 -3.63 27.13
CA ALA A 210 -3.51 -5.03 27.29
C ALA A 210 -4.63 -5.99 26.85
N LEU A 211 -5.89 -5.69 27.22
CA LEU A 211 -7.05 -6.46 26.78
C LEU A 211 -7.24 -6.41 25.26
N THR A 212 -7.17 -5.23 24.64
CA THR A 212 -7.32 -5.09 23.20
C THR A 212 -6.23 -5.87 22.44
N ILE A 213 -4.98 -5.79 22.88
CA ILE A 213 -3.86 -6.54 22.28
C ILE A 213 -4.07 -8.05 22.46
N SER A 214 -4.47 -8.49 23.66
CA SER A 214 -4.73 -9.91 23.94
C SER A 214 -5.86 -10.48 23.07
N VAL A 215 -6.97 -9.76 22.94
CA VAL A 215 -8.09 -10.13 22.05
C VAL A 215 -7.62 -10.20 20.60
N PHE A 216 -6.84 -9.23 20.14
CA PHE A 216 -6.32 -9.23 18.76
C PHE A 216 -5.38 -10.41 18.48
N ILE A 217 -4.47 -10.72 19.41
CA ILE A 217 -3.59 -11.90 19.30
C ILE A 217 -4.40 -13.19 19.29
N THR A 218 -5.38 -13.31 20.19
CA THR A 218 -6.25 -14.50 20.27
C THR A 218 -7.02 -14.70 18.97
N LEU A 219 -7.55 -13.61 18.39
CA LEU A 219 -8.25 -13.65 17.12
C LEU A 219 -7.33 -14.06 15.96
N LEU A 220 -6.09 -13.56 15.93
CA LEU A 220 -5.07 -13.97 14.96
C LEU A 220 -4.72 -15.47 15.09
N LEU A 221 -4.49 -15.94 16.31
CA LEU A 221 -4.17 -17.35 16.57
C LEU A 221 -5.34 -18.26 16.20
N SER A 222 -6.58 -17.86 16.53
CA SER A 222 -7.80 -18.58 16.14
C SER A 222 -7.96 -18.64 14.62
N LEU A 223 -7.72 -17.52 13.92
CA LEU A 223 -7.74 -17.48 12.47
C LEU A 223 -6.68 -18.40 11.85
N CYS A 224 -5.45 -18.38 12.36
CA CYS A 224 -4.40 -19.29 11.91
C CYS A 224 -4.76 -20.75 12.18
N GLY A 225 -5.31 -21.07 13.36
CA GLY A 225 -5.76 -22.41 13.70
C GLY A 225 -6.89 -22.89 12.77
N PHE A 226 -7.84 -22.02 12.44
CA PHE A 226 -8.90 -22.30 11.48
C PHE A 226 -8.34 -22.55 10.07
N LEU A 227 -7.40 -21.73 9.60
CA LEU A 227 -6.75 -21.90 8.31
C LEU A 227 -5.97 -23.22 8.22
N ILE A 228 -5.26 -23.59 9.29
CA ILE A 228 -4.54 -24.87 9.38
C ILE A 228 -5.55 -26.04 9.41
N GLY A 229 -6.66 -25.91 10.13
CA GLY A 229 -7.69 -26.95 10.21
C GLY A 229 -8.44 -27.21 8.91
N ILE A 230 -8.38 -26.28 7.95
CA ILE A 230 -8.90 -26.50 6.58
C ILE A 230 -7.96 -27.41 5.78
N ILE A 231 -6.67 -27.50 6.14
CA ILE A 231 -5.71 -28.35 5.45
C ILE A 231 -5.90 -29.80 5.95
N PRO A 232 -6.25 -30.76 5.07
CA PRO A 232 -6.43 -32.15 5.49
C PRO A 232 -5.11 -32.77 5.95
N ASP A 233 -5.18 -33.62 6.99
CA ASP A 233 -4.02 -34.28 7.63
C ASP A 233 -3.15 -35.11 6.65
N LYS A 234 -3.75 -35.55 5.55
CA LYS A 234 -3.07 -36.24 4.45
C LYS A 234 -3.34 -35.49 3.15
N ILE A 235 -2.32 -34.81 2.65
CA ILE A 235 -2.37 -34.17 1.33
C ILE A 235 -1.88 -35.18 0.31
N ASP A 236 -2.81 -35.94 -0.30
CA ASP A 236 -2.51 -36.75 -1.48
C ASP A 236 -2.85 -35.97 -2.75
N ILE A 237 -1.92 -35.11 -3.14
CA ILE A 237 -2.06 -34.21 -4.30
C ILE A 237 -2.19 -35.02 -5.59
N PHE A 238 -1.54 -36.18 -5.68
CA PHE A 238 -1.47 -36.96 -6.92
C PHE A 238 -2.72 -37.82 -7.13
N SER A 239 -3.30 -38.39 -6.07
CA SER A 239 -4.50 -39.22 -6.19
C SER A 239 -5.81 -38.43 -6.15
N ASN A 240 -5.85 -37.30 -5.42
CA ASN A 240 -7.09 -36.55 -5.14
C ASN A 240 -7.10 -35.11 -5.70
N TRP A 241 -6.35 -34.82 -6.78
CA TRP A 241 -6.30 -33.47 -7.37
C TRP A 241 -7.67 -32.91 -7.76
N GLY A 242 -8.56 -33.72 -8.32
CA GLY A 242 -9.89 -33.30 -8.80
C GLY A 242 -10.74 -32.63 -7.71
N PRO A 243 -10.99 -33.30 -6.56
CA PRO A 243 -11.69 -32.71 -5.42
C PRO A 243 -11.05 -31.40 -4.91
N TYR A 244 -9.71 -31.35 -4.81
CA TYR A 244 -9.02 -30.13 -4.39
C TYR A 244 -9.23 -28.97 -5.37
N PHE A 245 -9.12 -29.25 -6.67
CA PHE A 245 -9.37 -28.28 -7.72
C PHE A 245 -10.82 -27.75 -7.67
N ALA A 246 -11.80 -28.62 -7.43
CA ALA A 246 -13.20 -28.22 -7.29
C ALA A 246 -13.43 -27.27 -6.10
N ILE A 247 -12.79 -27.52 -4.96
CA ILE A 247 -12.85 -26.63 -3.78
C ILE A 247 -12.21 -25.28 -4.10
N ILE A 248 -11.03 -25.28 -4.74
CA ILE A 248 -10.35 -24.04 -5.16
C ILE A 248 -11.25 -23.23 -6.10
N GLN A 249 -11.84 -23.86 -7.12
CA GLN A 249 -12.76 -23.20 -8.05
C GLN A 249 -14.01 -22.65 -7.35
N SER A 250 -14.56 -23.39 -6.40
CA SER A 250 -15.69 -22.94 -5.59
C SER A 250 -15.32 -21.68 -4.78
N GLY A 251 -14.13 -21.68 -4.15
CA GLY A 251 -13.61 -20.52 -3.42
C GLY A 251 -13.36 -19.30 -4.30
N LEU A 252 -12.77 -19.50 -5.48
CA LEU A 252 -12.57 -18.42 -6.46
C LEU A 252 -13.91 -17.88 -6.98
N THR A 253 -14.88 -18.76 -7.23
CA THR A 253 -16.22 -18.37 -7.68
C THR A 253 -16.97 -17.60 -6.59
N PHE A 254 -16.90 -18.06 -5.35
CA PHE A 254 -17.44 -17.36 -4.18
C PHE A 254 -16.85 -15.95 -4.08
N TYR A 255 -15.52 -15.82 -4.19
CA TYR A 255 -14.86 -14.51 -4.18
C TYR A 255 -15.37 -13.59 -5.30
N THR A 256 -15.49 -14.10 -6.53
CA THR A 256 -15.96 -13.30 -7.65
C THR A 256 -17.43 -12.85 -7.54
N LYS A 257 -18.29 -13.67 -6.90
CA LYS A 257 -19.73 -13.40 -6.80
C LYS A 257 -20.10 -12.62 -5.55
N GLU A 258 -19.72 -13.14 -4.38
CA GLU A 258 -20.12 -12.58 -3.08
C GLU A 258 -19.25 -11.38 -2.67
N LEU A 259 -17.96 -11.40 -3.07
CA LEU A 259 -17.00 -10.31 -2.82
C LEU A 259 -16.71 -9.51 -4.10
N SER A 260 -17.73 -9.36 -4.94
CA SER A 260 -17.65 -8.68 -6.24
C SER A 260 -17.08 -7.26 -6.15
N PHE A 261 -17.38 -6.49 -5.08
CA PHE A 261 -16.81 -5.15 -4.89
C PHE A 261 -15.27 -5.18 -4.88
N PHE A 262 -14.65 -6.10 -4.14
CA PHE A 262 -13.18 -6.23 -4.08
C PHE A 262 -12.60 -6.75 -5.39
N PHE A 263 -13.33 -7.63 -6.06
CA PHE A 263 -12.91 -8.16 -7.35
C PHE A 263 -12.96 -7.08 -8.44
N GLU A 264 -14.08 -6.37 -8.61
CA GLU A 264 -14.25 -5.32 -9.62
C GLU A 264 -13.30 -4.15 -9.40
N THR A 265 -13.11 -3.71 -8.15
CA THR A 265 -12.12 -2.66 -7.84
C THR A 265 -10.71 -3.10 -8.18
N SER A 266 -10.39 -4.38 -8.00
CA SER A 266 -9.07 -4.91 -8.36
C SER A 266 -8.81 -5.03 -9.86
N LYS A 267 -9.85 -5.22 -10.67
CA LYS A 267 -9.70 -5.29 -12.13
C LYS A 267 -9.09 -4.01 -12.71
N VAL A 268 -9.37 -2.87 -12.09
CA VAL A 268 -8.82 -1.56 -12.48
C VAL A 268 -7.30 -1.58 -12.57
N TYR A 269 -6.63 -2.20 -11.59
CA TYR A 269 -5.17 -2.28 -11.56
C TYR A 269 -4.63 -3.61 -12.07
N LEU A 270 -5.47 -4.61 -12.33
CA LEU A 270 -5.10 -5.88 -12.98
C LEU A 270 -5.23 -5.84 -14.51
N GLY A 271 -5.62 -4.70 -15.08
CA GLY A 271 -5.71 -4.53 -16.54
C GLY A 271 -6.96 -5.16 -17.15
N GLY A 272 -8.02 -5.36 -16.37
CA GLY A 272 -9.30 -5.91 -16.84
C GLY A 272 -10.14 -4.96 -17.70
N PHE A 273 -9.54 -3.93 -18.31
CA PHE A 273 -10.19 -2.98 -19.22
C PHE A 273 -10.17 -3.46 -20.67
N THR A 274 -10.45 -4.74 -20.88
CA THR A 274 -10.57 -5.39 -22.18
C THR A 274 -11.92 -6.05 -22.30
#